data_AF-A0A7W9L4A3-F1
#
_entry.id   AF-A0A7W9L4A3-F1
#
_cell.length_a   1.000
_cell.length_b   1.000
_cell.length_c   1.000
_cell.angle_alpha   90.00
_cell.angle_beta   90.00
_cell.angle_gamma   90.00
#
_symmetry.space_group_name_H-M   'P 1'
#
loop_
_entity.id
_entity.type
_entity.pdbx_description
1 polymer ?
#
loop_
_entity_poly.entity_id
_entity_poly.type
_entity_poly.pdbx_seq_one_letter_code
_entity_poly.pdbx_strand_id
1 'polypeptide(L)'
;MSRDNWTPERLTPRDVVVDPQIVVSANCSGCRYIVEVNVWRIGARLADEPLQTMRFRCRRCGAYAASIEVSRRNMSQGEKLLTIPLKPRCWDEGHDAKQHAALARLKGRAGKQSLNTD
;
A
#
# COMPACT_ATOMS: atom_id res chain seq x y z
N MET A 1 21.03 5.25 8.64
CA MET A 1 20.20 5.66 9.80
C MET A 1 20.02 4.46 10.71
N SER A 2 20.09 4.61 12.04
CA SER A 2 19.67 3.52 12.94
C SER A 2 18.16 3.31 12.81
N ARG A 3 17.69 2.07 13.01
CA ARG A 3 16.27 1.68 12.87
C ARG A 3 15.34 2.45 13.82
N ASP A 4 15.88 3.01 14.89
CA ASP A 4 15.16 3.72 15.97
C ASP A 4 14.49 5.04 15.52
N ASN A 5 14.73 5.48 14.28
CA ASN A 5 14.19 6.73 13.72
C ASN A 5 13.17 6.52 12.60
N TRP A 6 12.68 5.29 12.38
CA TRP A 6 11.66 5.04 11.37
C TRP A 6 10.30 5.60 11.79
N THR A 7 9.84 6.61 11.07
CA THR A 7 8.48 7.15 11.19
C THR A 7 7.79 7.15 9.82
N PRO A 8 6.45 7.12 9.78
CA PRO A 8 5.70 7.20 8.51
C PRO A 8 6.13 8.36 7.60
N GLU A 9 6.46 9.51 8.19
CA GLU A 9 6.80 10.75 7.50
C GLU A 9 8.23 10.75 6.93
N ARG A 10 9.10 9.85 7.41
CA ARG A 10 10.54 9.86 7.10
C ARG A 10 11.01 8.63 6.35
N LEU A 11 10.33 7.48 6.48
CA LEU A 11 10.80 6.24 5.88
C LEU A 11 10.68 6.27 4.36
N THR A 12 11.80 6.12 3.67
CA THR A 12 11.88 6.09 2.21
C THR A 12 12.07 4.66 1.68
N PRO A 13 11.78 4.40 0.39
CA PRO A 13 12.22 3.19 -0.29
C PRO A 13 13.71 2.90 -0.11
N ARG A 14 14.58 3.92 -0.20
CA ARG A 14 16.03 3.76 -0.11
C ARG A 14 16.46 3.22 1.26
N ASP A 15 15.77 3.60 2.32
CA ASP A 15 16.06 3.13 3.68
C ASP A 15 15.73 1.65 3.89
N VAL A 16 14.77 1.11 3.13
CA VAL A 16 14.32 -0.29 3.29
C VAL A 16 15.00 -1.25 2.32
N VAL A 17 15.41 -0.80 1.11
CA VAL A 17 16.07 -1.69 0.13
C VAL A 17 17.44 -2.19 0.57
N VAL A 18 18.09 -1.51 1.52
CA VAL A 18 19.41 -1.90 2.03
C VAL A 18 19.34 -3.14 2.94
N ASP A 19 18.16 -3.49 3.48
CA ASP A 19 17.95 -4.67 4.31
C ASP A 19 17.05 -5.68 3.57
N PRO A 20 17.60 -6.79 3.03
CA PRO A 20 16.86 -7.74 2.20
C PRO A 20 15.79 -8.53 2.98
N GLN A 21 15.80 -8.47 4.32
CA GLN A 21 14.78 -9.09 5.15
C GLN A 21 13.54 -8.21 5.32
N ILE A 22 13.62 -6.93 4.93
CA ILE A 22 12.50 -6.00 5.03
C ILE A 22 11.59 -6.16 3.81
N VAL A 23 10.30 -6.26 4.10
CA VAL A 23 9.23 -6.34 3.10
C VAL A 23 8.29 -5.19 3.31
N VAL A 24 7.88 -4.58 2.20
CA VAL A 24 6.81 -3.58 2.19
C VAL A 24 5.59 -4.21 1.52
N SER A 25 4.45 -4.17 2.19
CA SER A 25 3.20 -4.74 1.69
C SER A 25 2.11 -3.68 1.62
N ALA A 26 1.39 -3.60 0.51
CA ALA A 26 0.26 -2.69 0.34
C ALA A 26 -1.06 -3.44 0.53
N ASN A 27 -1.96 -2.91 1.38
CA ASN A 27 -3.29 -3.47 1.59
C ASN A 27 -4.33 -2.68 0.80
N CYS A 28 -4.95 -3.32 -0.19
CA CYS A 28 -6.00 -2.70 -0.99
C CYS A 28 -7.26 -2.41 -0.17
N SER A 29 -7.70 -1.15 -0.11
CA SER A 29 -8.92 -0.75 0.61
C SER A 29 -10.21 -1.39 0.07
N GLY A 30 -10.22 -1.75 -1.22
CA GLY A 30 -11.39 -2.31 -1.88
C GLY A 30 -11.50 -3.82 -1.73
N CYS A 31 -10.57 -4.56 -2.32
CA CYS A 31 -10.65 -6.03 -2.37
C CYS A 31 -9.87 -6.73 -1.25
N ARG A 32 -9.28 -5.97 -0.31
CA ARG A 32 -8.45 -6.47 0.80
C ARG A 32 -7.24 -7.32 0.38
N TYR A 33 -6.93 -7.34 -0.92
CA TYR A 33 -5.77 -8.05 -1.43
C TYR A 33 -4.50 -7.36 -0.94
N ILE A 34 -3.62 -8.14 -0.32
CA ILE A 34 -2.31 -7.71 0.16
C ILE A 34 -1.28 -8.16 -0.87
N VAL A 35 -0.43 -7.23 -1.27
CA VAL A 35 0.65 -7.51 -2.21
C VAL A 35 1.95 -6.91 -1.72
N GLU A 36 3.02 -7.69 -1.82
CA GLU A 36 4.36 -7.19 -1.58
C GLU A 36 4.77 -6.23 -2.68
N VAL A 37 5.24 -5.07 -2.26
CA VAL A 37 5.72 -4.00 -3.12
C VAL A 37 7.18 -4.28 -3.44
N ASN A 38 7.50 -4.42 -4.72
CA ASN A 38 8.89 -4.44 -5.14
C ASN A 38 9.44 -3.01 -5.14
N VAL A 39 10.19 -2.69 -4.09
CA VAL A 39 10.76 -1.36 -3.85
C VAL A 39 11.76 -0.96 -4.94
N TRP A 40 12.45 -1.91 -5.59
CA TRP A 40 13.33 -1.63 -6.75
C TRP A 40 12.58 -1.07 -7.96
N ARG A 41 11.28 -1.37 -8.09
CA ARG A 41 10.44 -0.84 -9.17
C ARG A 41 9.93 0.57 -8.91
N ILE A 42 10.18 1.13 -7.72
CA ILE A 42 9.72 2.47 -7.36
C ILE A 42 10.50 3.55 -8.14
N GLY A 43 11.65 3.23 -8.73
CA GLY A 43 12.40 4.14 -9.60
C GLY A 43 13.18 5.20 -8.81
N ALA A 44 14.28 5.69 -9.38
CA ALA A 44 15.27 6.48 -8.64
C ALA A 44 14.72 7.77 -8.02
N ARG A 45 13.82 8.49 -8.72
CA ARG A 45 13.24 9.75 -8.24
C ARG A 45 12.30 9.57 -7.06
N LEU A 46 11.58 8.45 -7.00
CA LEU A 46 10.66 8.18 -5.90
C LEU A 46 11.37 7.45 -4.75
N ALA A 47 12.59 6.94 -4.96
CA ALA A 47 13.34 6.22 -3.96
C ALA A 47 13.69 7.05 -2.71
N ASP A 48 13.75 8.37 -2.88
CA ASP A 48 14.04 9.36 -1.82
C ASP A 48 12.78 10.02 -1.25
N GLU A 49 11.61 9.73 -1.82
CA GLU A 49 10.34 10.26 -1.32
C GLU A 49 9.83 9.39 -0.18
N PRO A 50 9.27 9.97 0.90
CA PRO A 50 8.68 9.20 1.98
C PRO A 50 7.57 8.28 1.45
N LEU A 51 7.59 7.02 1.86
CA LEU A 51 6.61 6.02 1.44
C LEU A 51 5.17 6.45 1.70
N GLN A 52 4.93 7.21 2.78
CA GLN A 52 3.63 7.80 3.13
C GLN A 52 3.04 8.62 1.98
N THR A 53 3.86 9.25 1.14
CA THR A 53 3.40 10.13 0.07
C THR A 53 3.09 9.39 -1.24
N MET A 54 3.33 8.08 -1.28
CA MET A 54 3.19 7.29 -2.50
C MET A 54 1.76 6.83 -2.75
N ARG A 55 1.46 6.55 -4.02
CA ARG A 55 0.15 6.05 -4.47
C ARG A 55 0.27 4.62 -4.97
N PHE A 56 -0.48 3.70 -4.36
CA PHE A 56 -0.51 2.29 -4.77
C PHE A 56 -1.90 1.91 -5.28
N ARG A 57 -2.07 1.83 -6.59
CA ARG A 57 -3.31 1.40 -7.24
C ARG A 57 -3.35 -0.12 -7.37
N CYS A 58 -4.39 -0.75 -6.83
CA CYS A 58 -4.62 -2.17 -7.01
C CYS A 58 -4.99 -2.48 -8.47
N ARG A 59 -4.21 -3.33 -9.14
CA ARG A 59 -4.50 -3.74 -10.53
C ARG A 59 -5.77 -4.59 -10.64
N ARG A 60 -6.18 -5.28 -9.57
CA ARG A 60 -7.36 -6.18 -9.55
C ARG A 60 -8.69 -5.44 -9.53
N CYS A 61 -8.83 -4.43 -8.66
CA CYS A 61 -10.10 -3.71 -8.50
C CYS A 61 -10.04 -2.22 -8.79
N GLY A 62 -8.85 -1.68 -9.05
CA GLY A 62 -8.63 -0.28 -9.37
C GLY A 62 -8.68 0.68 -8.17
N ALA A 63 -9.05 0.20 -6.97
CA ALA A 63 -8.97 0.97 -5.73
C ALA A 63 -7.52 1.13 -5.27
N TYR A 64 -7.26 2.14 -4.47
CA TYR A 64 -5.95 2.48 -3.94
C TYR A 64 -5.79 1.96 -2.51
N ALA A 65 -4.57 1.58 -2.14
CA ALA A 65 -4.26 1.23 -0.76
C ALA A 65 -4.40 2.46 0.16
N ALA A 66 -4.85 2.25 1.39
CA ALA A 66 -4.93 3.29 2.42
C ALA A 66 -3.71 3.28 3.35
N SER A 67 -3.01 2.14 3.41
CA SER A 67 -1.80 1.97 4.20
C SER A 67 -0.87 0.96 3.54
N ILE A 68 0.39 1.04 3.92
CA ILE A 68 1.36 -0.02 3.70
C ILE A 68 1.88 -0.52 5.05
N GLU A 69 2.35 -1.75 5.06
CA GLU A 69 2.98 -2.39 6.20
C GLU A 69 4.43 -2.67 5.87
N VAL A 70 5.32 -2.32 6.80
CA VAL A 70 6.72 -2.67 6.77
C VAL A 70 6.92 -3.81 7.77
N SER A 71 7.37 -4.94 7.28
CA SER A 71 7.61 -6.13 8.08
C SER A 71 8.99 -6.70 7.82
N ARG A 72 9.47 -7.54 8.72
CA ARG A 72 10.70 -8.30 8.60
C ARG A 72 10.37 -9.77 8.43
N ARG A 73 10.90 -10.39 7.38
CA ARG A 73 10.92 -11.84 7.24
C ARG A 73 11.95 -12.42 8.19
N ASN A 74 11.48 -12.99 9.29
CA ASN A 74 12.26 -13.95 10.07
C ASN A 74 11.71 -15.37 9.79
N MET A 75 12.47 -16.42 10.15
CA MET A 75 12.13 -17.80 9.77
C MET A 75 10.91 -18.39 10.50
N SER A 76 10.40 -17.77 11.56
CA SER A 76 9.37 -18.35 12.42
C SER A 76 8.02 -17.62 12.33
N GLN A 77 8.00 -16.28 12.39
CA GLN A 77 6.81 -15.44 12.28
C GLN A 77 7.21 -14.04 11.83
N GLY A 78 6.79 -13.62 10.63
CA GLY A 78 7.08 -12.28 10.11
C GLY A 78 6.77 -11.19 11.15
N GLU A 79 7.77 -10.38 11.46
CA GLU A 79 7.65 -9.33 12.48
C GLU A 79 7.12 -8.06 11.83
N LYS A 80 6.00 -7.56 12.33
CA LYS A 80 5.47 -6.27 11.88
C LYS A 80 6.22 -5.14 12.56
N LEU A 81 6.89 -4.30 11.77
CA LEU A 81 7.73 -3.21 12.28
C LEU A 81 6.99 -1.88 12.30
N LEU A 82 6.28 -1.55 11.22
CA LEU A 82 5.62 -0.25 11.07
C LEU A 82 4.40 -0.35 10.15
N THR A 83 3.32 0.36 10.49
CA THR A 83 2.21 0.64 9.56
C THR A 83 2.26 2.09 9.15
N ILE A 84 2.32 2.36 7.85
CA ILE A 84 2.39 3.70 7.29
C ILE A 84 1.02 4.03 6.67
N PRO A 85 0.23 4.93 7.26
CA PRO A 85 -0.95 5.45 6.57
C PRO A 85 -0.49 6.26 5.36
N LEU A 86 -1.08 6.00 4.19
CA LEU A 86 -0.74 6.71 2.97
C LEU A 86 -1.46 8.06 2.94
N LYS A 87 -0.66 9.13 2.81
CA LYS A 87 -1.09 10.52 2.62
C LYS A 87 -0.40 11.09 1.36
N PRO A 88 -0.80 10.65 0.15
CA PRO A 88 -0.31 11.23 -1.10
C PRO A 88 -0.35 12.77 -1.07
N ARG A 89 0.76 13.44 -1.44
CA ARG A 89 0.88 14.92 -1.39
C ARG A 89 -0.22 15.64 -2.16
N CYS A 90 -0.70 15.00 -3.21
CA CYS A 90 -1.85 15.43 -4.00
C CYS A 90 -2.86 14.30 -3.95
N TRP A 91 -3.95 14.48 -3.21
CA TRP A 91 -5.21 13.88 -3.63
C TRP A 91 -5.77 14.89 -4.61
N ASP A 92 -5.37 14.78 -5.88
CA ASP A 92 -6.09 15.51 -6.92
C ASP A 92 -7.55 15.06 -6.90
N GLU A 93 -8.51 15.92 -7.25
CA GLU A 93 -9.94 15.56 -7.29
C GLU A 93 -10.18 14.26 -8.09
N GLY A 94 -9.33 14.00 -9.08
CA GLY A 94 -9.31 12.77 -9.85
C GLY A 94 -9.01 11.53 -9.02
N HIS A 95 -8.16 11.59 -7.99
CA HIS A 95 -7.83 10.48 -7.11
C HIS A 95 -9.03 10.08 -6.25
N ASP A 96 -9.66 11.04 -5.58
CA ASP A 96 -10.85 10.80 -4.75
C ASP A 96 -11.99 10.26 -5.59
N ALA A 97 -12.29 10.89 -6.73
CA ALA A 97 -13.30 10.42 -7.66
C ALA A 97 -13.00 8.99 -8.15
N LYS A 98 -11.74 8.68 -8.50
CA LYS A 98 -11.34 7.33 -8.92
C LYS A 98 -11.44 6.30 -7.78
N GLN A 99 -11.08 6.68 -6.55
CA GLN A 99 -11.17 5.83 -5.37
C GLN A 99 -12.64 5.53 -5.05
N HIS A 100 -13.46 6.57 -4.98
CA HIS A 100 -14.90 6.45 -4.73
C HIS A 100 -15.59 5.61 -5.82
N ALA A 101 -15.32 5.88 -7.10
CA ALA A 101 -15.86 5.10 -8.21
C ALA A 101 -15.40 3.63 -8.17
N ALA A 102 -14.14 3.35 -7.82
CA ALA A 102 -13.66 1.98 -7.68
C ALA A 102 -14.36 1.22 -6.55
N LEU A 103 -14.52 1.86 -5.39
CA LEU A 103 -15.23 1.27 -4.25
C LEU A 103 -16.73 1.08 -4.54
N ALA A 104 -17.37 2.04 -5.22
CA ALA A 104 -18.78 1.93 -5.61
C ALA A 104 -19.02 0.74 -6.55
N ARG A 105 -18.14 0.51 -7.54
CA ARG A 105 -18.22 -0.68 -8.42
C ARG A 105 -18.12 -1.99 -7.65
N LEU A 106 -17.34 -2.04 -6.57
CA LEU A 106 -17.21 -3.23 -5.74
C LEU A 106 -18.47 -3.49 -4.91
N LYS A 107 -19.07 -2.45 -4.32
CA LYS A 107 -20.36 -2.55 -3.62
C LYS A 107 -21.47 -3.06 -4.53
N GLY A 108 -21.54 -2.57 -5.77
CA GLY A 108 -22.50 -3.03 -6.77
C GLY A 108 -22.26 -4.47 -7.27
N ARG A 109 -21.05 -5.02 -7.13
CA ARG A 109 -20.75 -6.43 -7.44
C ARG A 109 -21.12 -7.38 -6.30
N ALA A 110 -20.90 -6.96 -5.04
CA ALA A 110 -21.31 -7.75 -3.88
C ALA A 110 -22.84 -7.98 -3.88
N GLY A 111 -23.62 -6.96 -4.24
CA GLY A 111 -25.08 -7.09 -4.37
C GLY A 111 -25.56 -7.97 -5.52
N LYS A 112 -24.74 -8.22 -6.56
CA LYS A 112 -25.07 -9.13 -7.66
C LYS A 112 -24.72 -10.59 -7.38
N GLN A 113 -23.76 -10.85 -6.50
CA GLN A 113 -23.41 -12.22 -6.10
C GLN A 113 -24.44 -12.84 -5.14
N SER A 114 -25.14 -12.01 -4.37
CA SER A 114 -26.23 -12.42 -3.47
C SER A 114 -27.57 -12.73 -4.17
N LEU A 115 -27.66 -12.53 -5.49
CA LEU A 115 -28.87 -12.76 -6.29
C LEU A 115 -28.78 -14.01 -7.19
N ASN A 116 -27.67 -14.76 -7.13
CA ASN A 116 -27.42 -15.96 -7.94
C ASN A 116 -27.24 -17.23 -7.08
N THR A 117 -27.81 -17.24 -5.86
CA THR A 117 -27.76 -18.39 -4.92
C THR A 117 -29.15 -18.90 -4.54
N ASP A 118 -30.12 -18.76 -5.44
CA ASP A 118 -31.42 -19.44 -5.36
C ASP A 118 -31.57 -20.42 -6.54
#